data_AF-A0A4Q7KFN3-F1
#
_entry.id   AF-A0A4Q7KFN3-F1
#
_cell.length_a   1.000
_cell.length_b   1.000
_cell.length_c   1.000
_cell.angle_alpha   90.00
_cell.angle_beta   90.00
_cell.angle_gamma   90.00
#
_symmetry.space_group_name_H-M   'P 1'
#
loop_
_entity.id
_entity.type
_entity.pdbx_description
1 polymer ?
#
loop_
_entity_poly.entity_id
_entity_poly.type
_entity_poly.pdbx_seq_one_letter_code
_entity_poly.pdbx_strand_id
1 'polypeptide(L)' 'MTLLCRFHHTTIHQQDWEIIMQDGIPYYIPPAWIDPARKAIRNTMHHVGVA' A
#
# COMPACT_ATOMS: atom_id res chain seq x y z
N MET A 1 0.00 9.99 -6.11
CA MET A 1 -1.43 10.02 -5.75
C MET A 1 -2.03 8.67 -6.05
N THR A 2 -2.57 7.99 -5.03
CA THR A 2 -3.20 6.67 -5.15
C THR A 2 -4.69 6.78 -4.87
N LEU A 3 -5.53 6.13 -5.67
CA LEU A 3 -6.97 6.08 -5.42
C LEU A 3 -7.29 4.92 -4.49
N LEU A 4 -7.83 5.23 -3.33
CA LEU A 4 -8.25 4.29 -2.30
C LEU A 4 -9.74 4.49 -2.01
N CYS A 5 -10.46 3.43 -1.66
CA CYS A 5 -11.82 3.61 -1.15
C CYS A 5 -11.77 4.35 0.20
N ARG A 6 -12.89 4.99 0.58
CA ARG A 6 -12.99 5.81 1.80
C ARG A 6 -12.40 5.12 3.04
N PHE A 7 -12.71 3.85 3.25
CA PHE A 7 -12.24 3.08 4.40
C PHE A 7 -10.70 3.01 4.43
N HIS A 8 -10.07 2.50 3.37
CA HIS A 8 -8.62 2.36 3.29
C HIS A 8 -7.90 3.71 3.26
N HIS A 9 -8.50 4.74 2.69
CA HIS A 9 -7.96 6.10 2.74
C HIS A 9 -7.86 6.60 4.18
N THR A 10 -8.93 6.45 4.97
CA THR A 10 -8.93 6.81 6.39
C THR A 10 -7.90 5.99 7.17
N THR A 11 -7.86 4.68 6.96
CA THR A 11 -6.89 3.81 7.64
C THR A 11 -5.45 4.25 7.39
N ILE A 12 -5.08 4.52 6.14
CA ILE A 12 -3.72 4.93 5.81
C ILE A 12 -3.37 6.30 6.39
N HIS A 13 -4.32 7.23 6.47
CA HIS A 13 -4.06 8.54 7.04
C HIS A 13 -3.98 8.55 8.56
N GLN A 14 -4.69 7.65 9.24
CA GLN A 14 -4.83 7.66 10.70
C GLN A 14 -3.92 6.66 11.41
N GLN A 15 -3.38 5.71 10.67
CA GLN A 15 -2.50 4.68 11.20
C GLN A 15 -1.15 4.81 10.47
N ASP A 16 -0.07 4.31 11.07
CA ASP A 16 1.32 4.50 10.61
C ASP A 16 1.66 3.77 9.29
N TRP A 17 0.76 3.77 8.33
CA TRP A 17 1.00 3.32 6.97
C TRP A 17 1.79 4.36 6.20
N GLU A 18 2.76 3.90 5.43
CA GLU A 18 3.45 4.74 4.45
C GLU A 18 3.17 4.26 3.04
N ILE A 19 3.23 5.18 2.09
CA ILE A 19 3.13 4.87 0.66
C ILE A 19 4.41 5.37 -0.01
N ILE A 20 5.10 4.46 -0.69
CA ILE A 20 6.24 4.79 -1.56
C ILE A 20 5.88 4.47 -3.02
N MET A 21 6.49 5.20 -3.95
CA MET A 21 6.37 4.94 -5.38
C MET A 21 7.63 4.23 -5.85
N GLN A 22 7.48 3.04 -6.44
CA GLN A 22 8.57 2.31 -7.11
C GLN A 22 8.13 2.05 -8.56
N ASP A 23 8.91 2.52 -9.54
CA ASP A 23 8.60 2.38 -10.97
C ASP A 23 7.18 2.87 -11.36
N GLY A 24 6.70 3.94 -10.71
CA GLY A 24 5.35 4.47 -10.91
C GLY A 24 4.24 3.64 -10.26
N ILE A 25 4.57 2.57 -9.55
CA ILE A 25 3.64 1.68 -8.84
C ILE A 25 3.65 2.04 -7.36
N PRO A 26 2.47 2.18 -6.72
CA PRO A 26 2.40 2.40 -5.29
C PRO A 26 2.65 1.11 -4.50
N TYR A 27 3.55 1.21 -3.54
CA TYR A 27 3.78 0.19 -2.51
C TYR A 27 3.37 0.76 -1.16
N TYR A 28 2.73 -0.08 -0.36
CA TYR A 28 2.22 0.23 0.96
C TYR A 28 3.12 -0.42 2.00
N ILE A 29 3.50 0.35 3.02
CA ILE A 29 4.30 -0.14 4.13
C ILE A 29 3.39 -0.19 5.36
N PRO A 30 3.09 -1.38 5.90
CA PRO A 30 2.16 -1.55 7.02
C PRO A 30 2.82 -1.18 8.36
N PRO A 31 2.09 -0.64 9.35
CA PRO A 31 2.60 -0.36 10.70
C PRO A 31 3.40 -1.50 11.33
N ALA A 32 4.35 -1.18 12.22
CA ALA A 32 5.24 -2.18 12.83
C ALA A 32 4.51 -3.26 13.64
N TRP A 33 3.31 -2.97 14.14
CA TRP A 33 2.47 -3.97 14.83
C TRP A 33 1.75 -4.93 13.87
N ILE A 34 1.70 -4.63 12.57
CA ILE A 34 1.19 -5.51 11.52
C ILE A 34 2.34 -6.30 10.89
N ASP A 35 3.44 -5.62 10.56
CA ASP A 35 4.69 -6.23 10.10
C ASP A 35 5.88 -5.52 10.76
N PRO A 36 6.56 -6.18 11.72
CA PRO A 36 7.74 -5.62 12.37
C PRO A 36 8.87 -5.26 11.39
N ALA A 37 8.95 -5.93 10.25
CA ALA A 37 9.96 -5.67 9.23
C ALA A 37 9.59 -4.49 8.32
N ARG A 38 8.38 -3.91 8.46
CA ARG A 38 7.89 -2.80 7.62
C ARG A 38 8.11 -3.09 6.13
N LYS A 39 7.79 -4.32 5.68
CA LYS A 39 8.05 -4.72 4.30
C LYS A 39 7.04 -4.06 3.36
N ALA A 40 7.55 -3.44 2.30
CA ALA A 40 6.72 -2.87 1.25
C ALA A 40 5.91 -3.95 0.51
N ILE A 41 4.60 -3.78 0.46
CA ILE A 41 3.66 -4.66 -0.25
C ILE A 41 2.95 -3.90 -1.37
N ARG A 42 2.54 -4.59 -2.43
CA ARG A 42 1.72 -4.00 -3.50
C ARG A 42 0.46 -4.82 -3.71
N ASN A 43 -0.63 -4.16 -4.07
CA ASN A 43 -1.84 -4.86 -4.50
C ASN A 43 -1.61 -5.50 -5.87
N THR A 44 -1.74 -6.83 -5.98
CA THR A 44 -1.59 -7.55 -7.24
C THR A 44 -2.91 -7.94 -7.91
N MET A 45 -4.06 -7.69 -7.27
CA MET A 45 -5.38 -8.18 -7.70
C MET A 45 -5.80 -7.69 -9.09
N HIS A 46 -5.42 -6.47 -9.47
CA HIS A 46 -5.82 -5.86 -10.74
C HIS A 46 -4.77 -6.00 -11.85
N HIS A 47 -3.72 -6.80 -11.65
CA HIS A 47 -2.84 -7.19 -12.75
C HIS A 47 -3.56 -8.25 -13.59
N VAL A 48 -4.29 -7.79 -14.62
CA VAL A 48 -4.59 -8.62 -15.79
C VAL A 48 -3.24 -8.97 -16.42
N GLY A 49 -2.98 -10.27 -16.60
CA GLY A 49 -1.68 -10.83 -16.94
C GLY A 49 -0.83 -9.96 -17.87
N VAL A 50 0.35 -9.58 -17.40
CA VAL A 50 1.48 -9.42 -18.30
C VAL A 50 1.93 -10.85 -18.62
N ALA A 51 1.92 -11.16 -19.91
CA ALA A 51 2.19 -12.48 -20.51
C ALA A 51 3.38 -13.23 -19.90
#